data_AF-A0A329M0E2-F1
#
_entry.id   AF-A0A329M0E2-F1
#
_cell.length_a   1.000
_cell.length_b   1.000
_cell.length_c   1.000
_cell.angle_alpha   90.00
_cell.angle_beta   90.00
_cell.angle_gamma   90.00
#
_symmetry.space_group_name_H-M   'P 1'
#
loop_
_entity.id
_entity.type
_entity.pdbx_description
1 polymer ?
#
loop_
_entity_poly.entity_id
_entity_poly.type
_entity_poly.pdbx_seq_one_letter_code
_entity_poly.pdbx_strand_id
1 'polypeptide(L)'
;MDNYSIQARVTGVLIEEKSILLVKHTDKVDENRFWSLPGGKVEQGETLEYAMKREMFEETGLNVEIQRLLYVCDKPEEQVSRIHFLFRVKKINGTITLPSNLYDDNNITDIRFVPFDQLEHLNFSKVFMNLVFNDFPDAGHYKGHKSNIGL
;
A
#
# COMPACT_ATOMS: atom_id res chain seq x y z
N MET A 1 -23.04 1.81 -24.78
CA MET A 1 -22.29 0.78 -24.04
C MET A 1 -21.98 1.39 -22.70
N ASP A 2 -22.36 0.73 -21.62
CA ASP A 2 -22.00 1.18 -20.29
C ASP A 2 -20.47 1.12 -20.16
N ASN A 3 -19.88 2.24 -19.78
CA ASN A 3 -18.43 2.39 -19.73
C ASN A 3 -17.93 1.88 -18.37
N TYR A 4 -17.88 0.55 -18.23
CA TYR A 4 -17.33 -0.08 -17.03
C TYR A 4 -15.83 0.17 -16.98
N SER A 5 -15.36 0.86 -15.93
CA SER A 5 -13.95 1.11 -15.71
C SER A 5 -13.44 0.26 -14.56
N ILE A 6 -12.33 -0.44 -14.81
CA ILE A 6 -11.56 -1.14 -13.78
C ILE A 6 -10.27 -0.36 -13.58
N GLN A 7 -9.91 -0.08 -12.33
CA GLN A 7 -8.66 0.59 -11.96
C GLN A 7 -7.77 -0.38 -11.19
N ALA A 8 -6.53 -0.55 -11.65
CA ALA A 8 -5.51 -1.28 -10.90
C ALA A 8 -4.82 -0.34 -9.89
N ARG A 9 -4.52 -0.87 -8.72
CA ARG A 9 -3.71 -0.22 -7.68
C ARG A 9 -2.63 -1.16 -7.17
N VAL A 10 -1.48 -0.61 -6.83
CA VAL A 10 -0.37 -1.34 -6.20
C VAL A 10 -0.16 -0.83 -4.79
N THR A 11 0.27 -1.71 -3.89
CA THR A 11 0.57 -1.35 -2.50
C THR A 11 1.81 -2.10 -2.04
N GLY A 12 2.79 -1.37 -1.52
CA GLY A 12 4.08 -1.90 -1.09
C GLY A 12 4.11 -2.25 0.39
N VAL A 13 4.58 -3.47 0.69
CA VAL A 13 4.88 -3.93 2.04
C VAL A 13 6.39 -4.04 2.20
N LEU A 14 7.01 -2.96 2.69
CA LEU A 14 8.42 -2.95 3.09
C LEU A 14 8.54 -3.23 4.59
N ILE A 15 9.29 -4.26 4.96
CA ILE A 15 9.52 -4.65 6.35
C ILE A 15 11.01 -4.79 6.57
N GLU A 16 11.50 -4.10 7.61
CA GLU A 16 12.85 -4.17 8.15
C GLU A 16 12.73 -4.34 9.67
N GLU A 17 13.51 -5.24 10.28
CA GLU A 17 13.59 -5.38 11.75
C GLU A 17 12.23 -5.45 12.49
N LYS A 18 11.28 -6.26 11.99
CA LYS A 18 9.90 -6.39 12.54
C LYS A 18 9.13 -5.06 12.60
N SER A 19 9.47 -4.14 11.71
CA SER A 19 8.77 -2.88 11.51
C SER A 19 8.35 -2.77 10.05
N ILE A 20 7.20 -2.16 9.80
CA ILE A 20 6.65 -1.95 8.45
C ILE A 20 6.70 -0.47 8.09
N LEU A 21 7.11 -0.14 6.87
CA LEU A 21 7.10 1.24 6.39
C LEU A 21 5.66 1.71 6.16
N LEU A 22 5.28 2.81 6.78
CA LEU A 22 4.00 3.47 6.60
C LEU A 22 4.19 4.94 6.23
N VAL A 23 3.20 5.48 5.54
CA VAL A 23 3.06 6.91 5.22
C VAL A 23 1.85 7.48 5.95
N LYS A 24 1.94 8.71 6.43
CA LYS A 24 0.85 9.42 7.11
C LYS A 24 0.29 10.52 6.23
N HIS A 25 -1.00 10.48 5.99
CA HIS A 25 -1.72 11.47 5.21
C HIS A 25 -2.29 12.60 6.07
N THR A 26 -2.56 13.76 5.46
CA THR A 26 -3.30 14.87 6.09
C THR A 26 -4.74 14.49 6.35
N ASP A 27 -5.39 13.83 5.38
CA ASP A 27 -6.74 13.35 5.49
C ASP A 27 -6.78 11.86 5.81
N LYS A 28 -7.95 11.43 6.28
CA LYS A 28 -8.17 10.04 6.60
C LYS A 28 -8.18 9.18 5.33
N VAL A 29 -7.47 8.05 5.37
CA VAL A 29 -7.44 7.04 4.29
C VAL A 29 -8.59 6.03 4.39
N ASP A 30 -9.22 5.92 5.57
CA ASP A 30 -10.47 5.20 5.81
C ASP A 30 -11.23 5.87 6.97
N GLU A 31 -12.27 5.26 7.53
CA GLU A 31 -13.10 5.90 8.58
C GLU A 31 -12.30 6.45 9.77
N ASN A 32 -11.18 5.82 10.14
CA ASN A 32 -10.45 6.15 11.38
C ASN A 32 -8.91 6.15 11.28
N ARG A 33 -8.34 6.01 10.08
CA ARG A 33 -6.89 5.88 9.90
C ARG A 33 -6.31 6.99 9.03
N PHE A 34 -5.14 7.49 9.42
CA PHE A 34 -4.32 8.43 8.64
C PHE A 34 -3.05 7.77 8.08
N TRP A 35 -2.71 6.58 8.59
CA TRP A 35 -1.52 5.84 8.23
C TRP A 35 -1.85 4.73 7.24
N SER A 36 -1.16 4.68 6.12
CA SER A 36 -1.36 3.68 5.09
C SER A 36 -0.05 3.02 4.70
N LEU A 37 -0.16 1.92 3.96
CA LEU A 37 0.97 1.39 3.21
C LEU A 37 1.19 2.28 1.97
N PRO A 38 2.45 2.55 1.58
CA PRO A 38 2.74 3.31 0.38
C PRO A 38 2.25 2.59 -0.88
N GLY A 39 1.81 3.36 -1.87
CA GLY A 39 1.33 2.87 -3.14
C GLY A 39 0.12 3.64 -3.68
N GLY A 40 -0.10 3.50 -4.98
CA GLY A 40 -1.13 4.27 -5.66
C GLY A 40 -1.71 3.58 -6.88
N LYS A 41 -2.15 4.40 -7.82
CA LYS A 41 -2.83 3.94 -9.03
C LYS A 41 -1.78 3.48 -10.05
N VAL A 42 -2.13 2.44 -10.79
CA VAL A 42 -1.38 2.08 -11.99
C VAL A 42 -1.87 2.98 -13.11
N GLU A 43 -0.96 3.73 -13.73
CA GLU A 43 -1.29 4.62 -14.84
C GLU A 43 -1.30 3.89 -16.18
N GLN A 44 -1.89 4.52 -17.19
CA GLN A 44 -1.99 3.93 -18.52
C GLN A 44 -0.61 3.67 -19.13
N GLY A 45 -0.36 2.43 -19.53
CA GLY A 45 0.91 2.01 -20.12
C GLY A 45 1.96 1.56 -19.11
N GLU A 46 1.69 1.66 -17.80
CA GLU A 46 2.59 1.15 -16.77
C GLU A 46 2.44 -0.36 -16.58
N THR A 47 3.56 -1.03 -16.31
CA THR A 47 3.52 -2.35 -15.66
C THR A 47 3.28 -2.17 -14.16
N LEU A 48 2.77 -3.20 -13.48
CA LEU A 48 2.61 -3.18 -12.01
C LEU A 48 3.94 -2.91 -11.30
N GLU A 49 5.04 -3.45 -11.84
CA GLU A 49 6.38 -3.23 -11.30
C GLU A 49 6.81 -1.77 -11.44
N TYR A 50 6.58 -1.17 -12.61
CA TYR A 50 6.91 0.24 -12.84
C TYR A 50 6.12 1.15 -11.90
N ALA A 51 4.79 0.95 -11.83
CA ALA A 51 3.93 1.69 -10.91
C ALA A 51 4.41 1.54 -9.46
N MET A 52 4.74 0.33 -9.00
CA MET A 52 5.21 0.12 -7.63
C MET A 52 6.52 0.85 -7.34
N LYS A 53 7.47 0.84 -8.28
CA LYS A 53 8.74 1.56 -8.12
C LYS A 53 8.54 3.07 -8.11
N ARG A 54 7.68 3.59 -9.01
CA ARG A 54 7.33 5.01 -9.07
C ARG A 54 6.69 5.48 -7.76
N GLU A 55 5.63 4.81 -7.32
CA GLU A 55 4.88 5.19 -6.11
C GLU A 55 5.77 5.15 -4.86
N MET A 56 6.60 4.11 -4.69
CA MET A 56 7.53 4.06 -3.55
C MET A 56 8.54 5.20 -3.58
N PHE A 57 9.04 5.56 -4.76
CA PHE A 57 9.99 6.65 -4.88
C PHE A 57 9.32 8.01 -4.63
N GLU A 58 8.15 8.25 -5.22
CA GLU A 58 7.39 9.49 -5.08
C GLU A 58 6.97 9.73 -3.63
N GLU A 59 6.37 8.74 -2.98
CA GLU A 59 5.82 8.89 -1.63
C GLU A 59 6.87 8.80 -0.52
N THR A 60 8.00 8.11 -0.75
CA THR A 60 8.95 7.79 0.33
C THR A 60 10.41 8.14 0.04
N GLY A 61 10.75 8.47 -1.21
CA GLY A 61 12.14 8.67 -1.64
C GLY A 61 12.97 7.38 -1.74
N LEU A 62 12.35 6.20 -1.60
CA LEU A 62 13.03 4.91 -1.59
C LEU A 62 12.94 4.21 -2.95
N ASN A 63 14.09 3.75 -3.45
CA ASN A 63 14.12 2.83 -4.59
C ASN A 63 13.98 1.39 -4.09
N VAL A 64 13.04 0.66 -4.69
CA VAL A 64 12.71 -0.71 -4.28
C VAL A 64 12.66 -1.68 -5.44
N GLU A 65 12.66 -2.96 -5.11
CA GLU A 65 12.31 -4.05 -6.02
C GLU A 65 11.17 -4.89 -5.45
N ILE A 66 10.31 -5.40 -6.32
CA ILE A 66 9.29 -6.38 -5.94
C ILE A 66 9.98 -7.71 -5.66
N GLN A 67 9.77 -8.25 -4.46
CA GLN A 67 10.23 -9.60 -4.11
C GLN A 67 9.20 -10.66 -4.49
N ARG A 68 7.94 -10.44 -4.12
CA ARG A 68 6.82 -11.35 -4.43
C ARG A 68 5.48 -10.65 -4.35
N LEU A 69 4.50 -11.16 -5.08
CA LEU A 69 3.08 -10.85 -4.86
C LEU A 69 2.64 -11.45 -3.52
N LEU A 70 2.02 -10.63 -2.68
CA LEU A 70 1.38 -11.08 -1.45
C LEU A 70 -0.06 -11.45 -1.76
N TYR A 71 -0.91 -10.49 -2.14
CA TYR A 71 -2.32 -10.77 -2.42
C TYR A 71 -2.85 -9.96 -3.60
N VAL A 72 -3.89 -10.51 -4.22
CA VAL A 72 -4.80 -9.75 -5.10
C VAL A 72 -6.15 -9.65 -4.39
N CYS A 73 -6.76 -8.48 -4.36
CA CYS A 73 -8.10 -8.28 -3.83
C CYS A 73 -8.87 -7.27 -4.66
N ASP A 74 -10.19 -7.27 -4.57
CA ASP A 74 -11.05 -6.36 -5.31
C ASP A 74 -11.91 -5.50 -4.38
N LYS A 75 -12.36 -4.37 -4.92
CA LYS A 75 -13.32 -3.48 -4.28
C LYS A 75 -14.32 -3.00 -5.35
N PRO A 76 -15.39 -3.76 -5.60
CA PRO A 76 -16.29 -3.53 -6.73
C PRO A 76 -17.31 -2.40 -6.49
N GLU A 77 -17.59 -2.05 -5.24
CA GLU A 77 -18.66 -1.14 -4.81
C GLU A 77 -18.35 0.36 -4.95
N GLU A 78 -17.15 0.71 -5.42
CA GLU A 78 -16.78 2.10 -5.68
C GLU A 78 -17.27 2.57 -7.06
N GLN A 79 -17.26 3.88 -7.30
CA GLN A 79 -17.61 4.47 -8.61
C GLN A 79 -16.82 3.85 -9.78
N VAL A 80 -15.63 3.33 -9.48
CA VAL A 80 -14.75 2.58 -10.38
C VAL A 80 -14.36 1.31 -9.65
N SER A 81 -14.60 0.13 -10.23
CA SER A 81 -14.19 -1.13 -9.60
C SER A 81 -12.67 -1.19 -9.52
N ARG A 82 -12.12 -1.51 -8.33
CA ARG A 82 -10.67 -1.53 -8.13
C ARG A 82 -10.16 -2.95 -7.96
N ILE A 83 -9.01 -3.23 -8.59
CA ILE A 83 -8.19 -4.41 -8.31
C ILE A 83 -6.91 -3.94 -7.61
N HIS A 84 -6.66 -4.46 -6.42
CA HIS A 84 -5.52 -4.12 -5.58
C HIS A 84 -4.51 -5.27 -5.58
N PHE A 85 -3.27 -4.94 -5.94
CA PHE A 85 -2.11 -5.82 -5.87
C PHE A 85 -1.24 -5.42 -4.68
N LEU A 86 -1.14 -6.29 -3.68
CA LEU A 86 -0.24 -6.10 -2.55
C LEU A 86 1.09 -6.81 -2.84
N PHE A 87 2.21 -6.10 -2.79
CA PHE A 87 3.54 -6.65 -3.05
C PHE A 87 4.44 -6.57 -1.83
N ARG A 88 5.20 -7.64 -1.59
CA ARG A 88 6.39 -7.59 -0.75
C ARG A 88 7.47 -6.87 -1.54
N VAL A 89 8.01 -5.79 -0.99
CA VAL A 89 9.10 -5.04 -1.61
C VAL A 89 10.35 -5.05 -0.73
N LYS A 90 11.51 -4.89 -1.36
CA LYS A 90 12.81 -4.74 -0.69
C LYS A 90 13.43 -3.41 -1.08
N LYS A 91 13.95 -2.68 -0.10
CA LYS A 91 14.75 -1.49 -0.32
C LYS A 91 16.07 -1.85 -1.02
N ILE A 92 16.38 -1.12 -2.08
CA ILE A 92 17.67 -1.20 -2.78
C ILE A 92 18.57 -0.06 -2.32
N ASN A 93 18.07 1.17 -2.35
CA ASN A 93 18.77 2.37 -1.90
C ASN A 93 17.77 3.51 -1.61
N GLY A 94 18.29 4.72 -1.38
CA GLY A 94 17.50 5.91 -1.09
C GLY A 94 17.37 6.16 0.42
N THR A 95 16.92 7.37 0.72
CA THR A 95 16.71 7.87 2.07
C THR A 95 15.26 8.32 2.19
N ILE A 96 14.62 8.01 3.32
CA ILE A 96 13.25 8.45 3.57
C ILE A 96 13.19 9.96 3.42
N THR A 97 12.38 10.41 2.47
CA THR A 97 12.18 11.82 2.15
C THR A 97 10.70 12.06 1.93
N LEU A 98 10.16 13.11 2.53
CA LEU A 98 8.78 13.51 2.30
C LEU A 98 8.60 13.95 0.84
N PRO A 99 7.45 13.62 0.21
CA PRO A 99 7.14 14.12 -1.13
C PRO A 99 7.00 15.64 -1.12
N SER A 100 7.09 16.23 -2.32
CA SER A 100 6.88 17.68 -2.51
C SER A 100 5.45 18.12 -2.21
N ASN A 101 4.48 17.20 -2.23
CA ASN A 101 3.07 17.47 -1.96
C ASN A 101 2.46 18.53 -2.91
N LEU A 102 3.08 18.78 -4.08
CA LEU A 102 2.69 19.87 -4.97
C LEU A 102 1.42 19.61 -5.79
N TYR A 103 1.02 18.34 -5.91
CA TYR A 103 -0.05 17.91 -6.82
C TYR A 103 -1.06 16.96 -6.16
N ASP A 104 -0.97 16.77 -4.84
CA ASP A 104 -1.89 15.92 -4.10
C ASP A 104 -2.69 16.77 -3.12
N ASP A 105 -4.00 16.56 -3.06
CA ASP A 105 -4.83 17.17 -2.03
C ASP A 105 -4.64 16.44 -0.69
N ASN A 106 -4.21 15.17 -0.71
CA ASN A 106 -4.02 14.33 0.46
C ASN A 106 -2.53 14.09 0.80
N ASN A 107 -1.88 15.17 1.22
CA ASN A 107 -0.45 15.26 1.47
C ASN A 107 0.09 14.22 2.44
N ILE A 108 1.28 13.69 2.15
CA ILE A 108 2.04 12.86 3.08
C ILE A 108 2.85 13.77 4.02
N THR A 109 2.66 13.59 5.32
CA THR A 109 3.19 14.43 6.40
C THR A 109 4.23 13.73 7.28
N ASP A 110 4.28 12.40 7.23
CA ASP A 110 5.24 11.60 7.99
C ASP A 110 5.46 10.25 7.28
N ILE A 111 6.67 9.71 7.38
CA ILE A 111 7.07 8.43 6.81
C ILE A 111 7.97 7.74 7.82
N ARG A 112 7.61 6.54 8.26
CA ARG A 112 8.43 5.80 9.23
C ARG A 112 8.19 4.31 9.20
N PHE A 113 9.19 3.59 9.66
CA PHE A 113 9.05 2.21 10.07
C PHE A 113 8.32 2.15 11.41
N VAL A 114 7.18 1.47 11.42
CA VAL A 114 6.36 1.26 12.61
C VAL A 114 6.51 -0.19 13.06
N PRO A 115 6.93 -0.43 14.30
CA PRO A 115 6.97 -1.77 14.88
C PRO A 115 5.60 -2.46 14.79
N PHE A 116 5.58 -3.77 14.53
CA PHE A 116 4.33 -4.50 14.33
C PHE A 116 3.36 -4.40 15.51
N ASP A 117 3.88 -4.34 16.74
CA ASP A 117 3.12 -4.21 17.98
C ASP A 117 2.51 -2.81 18.19
N GLN A 118 2.88 -1.82 17.37
CA GLN A 118 2.32 -0.47 17.40
C GLN A 118 1.23 -0.25 16.33
N LEU A 119 0.98 -1.23 15.46
CA LEU A 119 0.00 -1.10 14.38
C LEU A 119 -1.43 -0.88 14.90
N GLU A 120 -1.79 -1.49 16.03
CA GLU A 120 -3.12 -1.31 16.66
C GLU A 120 -3.35 0.15 17.07
N HIS A 121 -2.29 0.84 17.56
CA HIS A 121 -2.37 2.26 17.93
C HIS A 121 -2.56 3.20 16.72
N LEU A 122 -2.29 2.71 15.51
CA LEU A 122 -2.55 3.42 14.26
C LEU A 122 -3.84 2.93 13.57
N ASN A 123 -4.72 2.25 14.32
CA ASN A 123 -6.02 1.74 13.87
C ASN A 123 -5.94 0.70 12.75
N PHE A 124 -4.84 -0.05 12.61
CA PHE A 124 -4.83 -1.22 11.73
C PHE A 124 -5.65 -2.35 12.34
N SER A 125 -6.41 -3.05 11.50
CA SER A 125 -7.27 -4.14 11.95
C SER A 125 -6.45 -5.34 12.47
N LYS A 126 -7.06 -6.12 13.37
CA LYS A 126 -6.48 -7.39 13.84
C LYS A 126 -6.22 -8.37 12.69
N VAL A 127 -7.05 -8.33 11.65
CA VAL A 127 -6.86 -9.14 10.44
C VAL A 127 -5.54 -8.78 9.77
N PHE A 128 -5.33 -7.50 9.45
CA PHE A 128 -4.09 -7.08 8.81
C PHE A 128 -2.86 -7.31 9.68
N MET A 129 -2.96 -7.00 10.98
CA MET A 129 -1.87 -7.27 11.93
C MET A 129 -1.51 -8.76 11.94
N ASN A 130 -2.48 -9.66 12.00
CA ASN A 130 -2.23 -11.10 11.93
C ASN A 130 -1.52 -11.51 10.64
N LEU A 131 -1.86 -10.92 9.49
CA LEU A 131 -1.17 -11.17 8.23
C LEU A 131 0.29 -10.72 8.31
N VAL A 132 0.57 -9.54 8.88
CA VAL A 132 1.94 -9.03 9.06
C VAL A 132 2.74 -9.93 10.01
N PHE A 133 2.19 -10.29 11.17
CA PHE A 133 2.87 -11.13 12.16
C PHE A 133 3.20 -12.54 11.65
N ASN A 134 2.40 -13.06 10.72
CA ASN A 134 2.59 -14.39 10.13
C ASN A 134 3.24 -14.36 8.74
N ASP A 135 3.88 -13.24 8.36
CA ASP A 135 4.53 -13.04 7.05
C ASP A 135 3.64 -13.42 5.84
N PHE A 136 2.40 -12.93 5.88
CA PHE A 136 1.43 -13.01 4.79
C PHE A 136 1.23 -14.46 4.26
N PRO A 137 0.54 -15.33 5.04
CA PRO A 137 0.29 -16.71 4.64
C PRO A 137 -0.50 -16.79 3.32
N ASP A 138 -0.24 -17.83 2.52
CA ASP A 138 -0.78 -18.00 1.17
C ASP A 138 -0.46 -16.83 0.23
N ALA A 139 0.75 -16.27 0.33
CA ALA A 139 1.22 -15.27 -0.62
C ALA A 139 1.03 -15.76 -2.09
N GLY A 140 0.64 -14.86 -2.97
CA GLY A 140 0.29 -15.13 -4.37
C GLY A 140 -1.19 -15.39 -4.65
N HIS A 141 -2.05 -15.42 -3.63
CA HIS A 141 -3.47 -15.76 -3.80
C HIS A 141 -4.39 -14.55 -3.90
N TYR A 142 -5.51 -14.75 -4.59
CA TYR A 142 -6.65 -13.86 -4.54
C TYR A 142 -7.38 -14.02 -3.19
N LYS A 143 -7.76 -12.90 -2.57
CA LYS A 143 -8.37 -12.87 -1.23
C LYS A 143 -9.82 -12.36 -1.23
N GLY A 144 -10.44 -12.17 -2.39
CA GLY A 144 -11.79 -11.60 -2.46
C GLY A 144 -11.78 -10.10 -2.21
N HIS A 145 -12.87 -9.63 -1.59
CA HIS A 145 -13.04 -8.24 -1.18
C HIS A 145 -11.86 -7.75 -0.33
N LYS A 146 -11.40 -6.50 -0.56
CA LYS A 146 -10.24 -5.91 0.11
C LYS A 146 -10.30 -5.96 1.65
N SER A 147 -11.48 -5.82 2.24
CA SER A 147 -11.65 -5.94 3.70
C SER A 147 -11.23 -7.30 4.27
N ASN A 148 -11.17 -8.37 3.46
CA ASN A 148 -10.70 -9.69 3.90
C ASN A 148 -9.22 -9.72 4.27
N ILE A 149 -8.43 -8.73 3.81
CA ILE A 149 -7.04 -8.54 4.23
C ILE A 149 -6.91 -7.45 5.31
N GLY A 150 -8.03 -6.94 5.83
CA GLY A 150 -8.04 -6.00 6.94
C GLY A 150 -7.56 -4.59 6.59
N LEU A 151 -7.61 -4.22 5.31
CA LEU A 151 -7.22 -2.91 4.76
C LEU A 151 -8.36 -2.24 3.99
#